data_AF-A0A1N6IFL8-F1
#
_entry.id   AF-A0A1N6IFL8-F1
#
_cell.length_a   1.000
_cell.length_b   1.000
_cell.length_c   1.000
_cell.angle_alpha   90.00
_cell.angle_beta   90.00
_cell.angle_gamma   90.00
#
_symmetry.space_group_name_H-M   'P 1'
#
loop_
_entity.id
_entity.type
_entity.pdbx_description
1 polymer ?
#
loop_
_entity_poly.entity_id
_entity_poly.type
_entity_poly.pdbx_seq_one_letter_code
_entity_poly.pdbx_strand_id
1 'polypeptide(L)'
;MLESNRYEAPESTVASSNTLERRPAVLLLETREKGNSLGLHYRRQFKNHLLLAIMISIAIAWFSWINFQPLAYVMIGVFLGALLRDWGIARKQARVWKIHARLLNWDKVRQMAAGETVEGG
;
A
#
# COMPACT_ATOMS: atom_id res chain seq x y z
N MET A 1 47.35 -14.66 26.56
CA MET A 1 46.07 -14.74 27.30
C MET A 1 45.26 -13.52 26.92
N LEU A 2 44.27 -13.69 26.03
CA LEU A 2 43.30 -12.66 25.67
C LEU A 2 41.93 -13.25 26.03
N GLU A 3 41.36 -12.82 27.15
CA GLU A 3 40.00 -13.16 27.53
C GLU A 3 39.03 -12.49 26.56
N SER A 4 38.28 -13.31 25.84
CA SER A 4 37.20 -12.88 24.98
C SER A 4 36.08 -12.28 25.84
N ASN A 5 36.00 -10.95 25.83
CA ASN A 5 34.90 -10.18 26.39
C ASN A 5 33.62 -10.52 25.61
N ARG A 6 32.89 -11.53 26.08
CA ARG A 6 31.55 -11.87 25.58
C ARG A 6 30.62 -10.73 25.99
N TYR A 7 30.33 -9.86 25.04
CA TYR A 7 29.24 -8.90 25.17
C TYR A 7 27.94 -9.71 25.12
N GLU A 8 27.45 -10.16 26.28
CA GLU A 8 26.10 -10.70 26.43
C GLU A 8 25.14 -9.52 26.27
N ALA A 9 24.57 -9.39 25.06
CA ALA A 9 23.51 -8.43 24.83
C ALA A 9 22.33 -8.76 25.77
N PRO A 10 21.73 -7.77 26.43
CA PRO A 10 20.67 -8.01 27.40
C PRO A 10 19.48 -8.71 26.75
N GLU A 11 19.08 -9.87 27.31
CA GLU A 11 17.96 -10.73 26.87
C GLU A 11 16.65 -9.96 26.65
N SER A 12 16.47 -8.82 27.33
CA SER A 12 15.29 -7.97 27.19
C SER A 12 15.12 -7.33 25.82
N THR A 13 16.16 -7.32 24.97
CA THR A 13 16.10 -6.72 23.62
C THR A 13 15.46 -7.66 22.59
N VAL A 14 15.55 -8.98 22.80
CA VAL A 14 15.02 -10.01 21.88
C VAL A 14 13.49 -10.11 21.96
N ALA A 15 12.91 -9.85 23.13
CA ALA A 15 11.45 -9.88 23.32
C ALA A 15 10.72 -8.71 22.62
N SER A 16 11.39 -7.56 22.44
CA SER A 16 10.78 -6.36 21.85
C SER A 16 10.72 -6.40 20.32
N SER A 17 11.67 -7.06 19.64
CA SER A 17 11.72 -7.10 18.17
C SER A 17 10.60 -7.95 17.57
N ASN A 18 10.23 -9.05 18.22
CA ASN A 18 9.19 -9.98 17.73
C ASN A 18 7.82 -9.32 17.55
N THR A 19 7.46 -8.31 18.36
CA THR A 19 6.16 -7.65 18.24
C THR A 19 6.05 -6.71 17.03
N LEU A 20 7.16 -6.06 16.65
CA LEU A 20 7.21 -5.14 15.51
C LEU A 20 7.13 -5.86 14.16
N GLU A 21 7.69 -7.06 14.08
CA GLU A 21 7.70 -7.88 12.85
C GLU A 21 6.44 -8.73 12.68
N ARG A 22 5.75 -9.07 13.78
CA ARG A 22 4.54 -9.88 13.74
C ARG A 22 3.37 -9.17 13.04
N ARG A 23 3.14 -7.89 13.34
CA ARG A 23 2.03 -7.12 12.76
C ARG A 23 2.08 -7.04 11.22
N PRO A 24 3.22 -6.70 10.57
CA PRO A 24 3.30 -6.71 9.11
C PRO A 24 3.19 -8.12 8.52
N ALA A 25 3.72 -9.16 9.18
CA ALA A 25 3.57 -10.55 8.72
C ALA A 25 2.10 -11.01 8.71
N VAL A 26 1.34 -10.67 9.77
CA VAL A 26 -0.11 -10.92 9.85
C VAL A 26 -0.85 -10.20 8.73
N LEU A 27 -0.54 -8.93 8.47
CA LEU A 27 -1.16 -8.16 7.38
C LEU A 27 -0.86 -8.75 5.99
N LEU A 28 0.36 -9.25 5.77
CA LEU A 28 0.75 -9.91 4.52
C LEU A 28 -0.03 -11.21 4.28
N LEU A 29 -0.22 -12.03 5.32
CA LEU A 29 -1.02 -13.25 5.25
C LEU A 29 -2.49 -12.93 4.99
N GLU A 30 -3.05 -11.96 5.72
CA GLU A 30 -4.43 -11.53 5.53
C GLU A 30 -4.66 -11.00 4.10
N THR A 31 -3.69 -10.25 3.56
CA THR A 31 -3.74 -9.73 2.18
C THR A 31 -3.61 -10.85 1.14
N ARG A 32 -2.89 -11.93 1.45
CA ARG A 32 -2.78 -13.12 0.59
C ARG A 32 -4.09 -13.90 0.57
N GLU A 33 -4.65 -14.20 1.74
CA GLU A 33 -5.86 -15.04 1.89
C GLU A 33 -7.12 -14.35 1.35
N LYS A 34 -7.28 -13.05 1.63
CA LYS A 34 -8.44 -12.28 1.13
C LYS A 34 -8.32 -11.94 -0.37
N GLY A 35 -7.21 -12.29 -1.00
CA GLY A 35 -6.85 -11.78 -2.32
C GLY A 35 -6.50 -10.30 -2.24
N ASN A 36 -5.79 -9.82 -3.27
CA ASN A 36 -5.17 -8.51 -3.29
C ASN A 36 -6.15 -7.42 -2.80
N SER A 37 -5.91 -6.88 -1.59
CA SER A 37 -6.74 -5.87 -0.93
C SER A 37 -6.76 -4.53 -1.68
N LEU A 38 -6.14 -4.47 -2.88
CA LEU A 38 -6.32 -3.43 -3.88
C LEU A 38 -7.78 -3.01 -4.03
N GLY A 39 -8.75 -3.92 -3.99
CA GLY A 39 -10.17 -3.57 -4.04
C GLY A 39 -10.65 -2.75 -2.83
N LEU A 40 -10.13 -3.05 -1.64
CA LEU A 40 -10.43 -2.33 -0.39
C LEU A 40 -9.70 -0.97 -0.36
N HIS A 41 -8.46 -0.94 -0.82
CA HIS A 41 -7.71 0.30 -1.03
C HIS A 41 -8.39 1.20 -2.06
N TYR A 42 -8.85 0.64 -3.17
CA TYR A 42 -9.64 1.34 -4.18
C TYR A 42 -10.94 1.85 -3.60
N ARG A 43 -11.68 1.05 -2.82
CA ARG A 43 -12.90 1.51 -2.14
C ARG A 43 -12.65 2.70 -1.21
N ARG A 44 -11.53 2.71 -0.50
CA ARG A 44 -11.17 3.82 0.40
C ARG A 44 -10.79 5.07 -0.39
N GLN A 45 -10.03 4.90 -1.49
CA GLN A 45 -9.68 5.99 -2.40
C GLN A 45 -10.86 6.45 -3.27
N PHE A 46 -11.86 5.60 -3.49
CA PHE A 46 -13.04 5.90 -4.30
C PHE A 46 -13.82 7.07 -3.72
N LYS A 47 -13.93 7.18 -2.40
CA LYS A 47 -14.56 8.34 -1.75
C LYS A 47 -13.86 9.65 -2.12
N ASN A 48 -12.53 9.66 -2.09
CA ASN A 48 -11.74 10.84 -2.44
C ASN A 48 -11.87 11.16 -3.94
N HIS A 49 -11.85 10.15 -4.80
CA HIS A 49 -12.03 10.32 -6.24
C HIS A 49 -13.45 10.80 -6.59
N LEU A 50 -14.46 10.29 -5.89
CA LEU A 50 -15.84 10.73 -6.05
C LEU A 50 -16.02 12.19 -5.62
N LEU A 51 -15.43 12.58 -4.48
CA LEU A 51 -15.42 13.97 -4.03
C LEU A 51 -14.72 14.88 -5.05
N LEU A 52 -13.56 14.45 -5.58
CA LEU A 52 -12.84 15.18 -6.61
C LEU A 52 -13.67 15.32 -7.90
N ALA A 53 -14.34 14.24 -8.31
CA ALA A 53 -15.23 14.26 -9.47
C ALA A 53 -16.38 15.25 -9.29
N ILE A 54 -17.03 15.25 -8.11
CA ILE A 54 -18.10 16.21 -7.77
C ILE A 54 -17.58 17.65 -7.83
N MET A 55 -16.43 17.92 -7.21
CA MET A 55 -15.82 19.26 -7.21
C MET A 55 -15.51 19.75 -8.63
N ILE A 56 -15.00 18.87 -9.49
CA ILE A 56 -14.68 19.20 -10.87
C ILE A 56 -15.95 19.39 -11.69
N SER A 57 -16.99 18.58 -11.49
CA SER A 57 -18.29 18.78 -12.12
C SER A 57 -18.91 20.13 -11.74
N ILE A 58 -18.83 20.54 -10.47
CA ILE A 58 -19.28 21.87 -10.01
C ILE A 58 -18.46 22.97 -10.67
N ALA A 59 -17.14 22.84 -10.73
CA ALA A 59 -16.27 23.82 -11.38
C ALA A 59 -16.59 23.96 -12.88
N ILE A 60 -16.78 22.85 -13.60
CA ILE A 60 -17.17 22.84 -15.01
C ILE A 60 -18.52 23.54 -15.21
N ALA A 61 -19.52 23.23 -14.37
CA ALA A 61 -20.83 23.87 -14.44
C ALA A 61 -20.72 25.39 -14.21
N TRP A 62 -19.91 25.82 -13.23
CA TRP A 62 -19.66 27.23 -12.94
C TRP A 62 -18.96 27.95 -14.11
N PHE A 63 -17.91 27.37 -14.68
CA PHE A 63 -17.21 27.95 -15.83
C PHE A 63 -18.06 28.00 -17.10
N SER A 64 -18.93 27.00 -17.31
CA SER A 64 -19.90 27.02 -18.39
C SER A 64 -20.94 28.12 -18.20
N TRP A 65 -21.36 28.40 -16.96
CA TRP A 65 -22.33 29.46 -16.66
C TRP A 65 -21.81 30.86 -17.01
N ILE A 66 -20.52 31.12 -16.75
CA ILE A 66 -19.88 32.40 -17.09
C ILE A 66 -19.35 32.45 -18.54
N ASN A 67 -19.74 31.51 -19.41
CA ASN A 67 -19.27 31.38 -20.80
C ASN A 67 -17.75 31.23 -20.98
N PHE A 68 -17.01 30.80 -19.95
CA PHE A 68 -15.57 30.60 -20.03
C PHE A 68 -15.21 29.15 -20.36
N GLN A 69 -15.70 28.69 -21.51
CA GLN A 69 -15.59 27.30 -21.97
C GLN A 69 -14.15 26.77 -22.13
N PRO A 70 -13.15 27.55 -22.61
CA PRO A 70 -11.79 27.04 -22.76
C PRO A 70 -11.21 26.48 -21.47
N LEU A 71 -11.47 27.13 -20.33
CA LEU A 71 -10.97 26.67 -19.04
C LEU A 71 -11.66 25.38 -18.57
N ALA A 72 -12.96 25.22 -18.89
CA ALA A 72 -13.68 23.99 -18.59
C ALA A 72 -13.07 22.78 -19.32
N TYR A 73 -12.71 22.92 -20.60
CA TYR A 73 -12.03 21.86 -21.35
C TYR A 73 -10.66 21.51 -20.80
N VAL A 74 -9.87 22.51 -20.38
CA VAL A 74 -8.57 22.29 -19.73
C VAL A 74 -8.75 21.49 -18.43
N MET A 75 -9.73 21.86 -17.60
CA MET A 75 -10.03 21.15 -16.35
C MET A 75 -10.43 19.69 -16.59
N ILE A 76 -11.25 19.42 -17.61
CA ILE A 76 -11.61 18.05 -18.01
C ILE A 76 -10.35 17.26 -18.43
N GLY A 77 -9.48 17.85 -19.25
CA GLY A 77 -8.25 17.22 -19.69
C GLY A 77 -7.31 16.86 -18.53
N VAL A 78 -7.13 17.79 -17.58
CA VAL A 78 -6.33 17.56 -16.37
C VAL A 78 -6.93 16.44 -15.52
N PHE A 79 -8.25 16.45 -15.31
CA PHE A 79 -8.93 15.41 -14.56
C PHE A 79 -8.76 14.03 -15.19
N LEU A 80 -9.00 13.94 -16.50
CA LEU A 80 -8.88 12.69 -17.23
C LEU A 80 -7.43 12.18 -17.23
N GLY A 81 -6.46 13.07 -17.39
CA GLY A 81 -5.03 12.76 -17.27
C GLY A 81 -4.65 12.23 -15.88
N ALA A 82 -5.20 12.82 -14.82
CA ALA A 82 -5.01 12.33 -13.45
C ALA A 82 -5.59 10.92 -13.26
N LEU A 83 -6.82 10.67 -13.73
CA LEU A 83 -7.45 9.34 -13.68
C LEU A 83 -6.62 8.28 -14.43
N LEU A 84 -6.14 8.62 -15.63
CA LEU A 84 -5.28 7.74 -16.44
C LEU A 84 -3.96 7.43 -15.74
N ARG A 85 -3.33 8.45 -15.13
CA ARG A 85 -2.09 8.29 -14.35
C ARG A 85 -2.30 7.33 -13.19
N ASP A 86 -3.36 7.53 -12.42
CA ASP A 86 -3.63 6.75 -11.21
C ASP A 86 -4.01 5.30 -11.56
N TRP A 87 -4.75 5.11 -12.66
CA TRP A 87 -5.00 3.78 -13.23
C TRP A 87 -3.71 3.09 -13.66
N GLY A 88 -2.79 3.81 -14.30
CA GLY A 88 -1.48 3.31 -14.71
C GLY A 88 -0.64 2.84 -13.51
N ILE A 89 -0.62 3.62 -12.43
CA ILE A 89 0.07 3.27 -11.18
C ILE A 89 -0.54 2.02 -10.56
N ALA A 90 -1.87 1.95 -10.46
CA ALA A 90 -2.58 0.80 -9.91
C ALA A 90 -2.27 -0.49 -10.69
N ARG A 91 -2.27 -0.43 -12.03
CA ARG A 91 -1.94 -1.59 -12.88
C ARG A 91 -0.50 -2.06 -12.68
N LYS A 92 0.45 -1.13 -12.53
CA LYS A 92 1.86 -1.44 -12.23
C LYS A 92 1.99 -2.10 -10.86
N GLN A 93 1.38 -1.53 -9.82
CA GLN A 93 1.38 -2.10 -8.47
C GLN A 93 0.78 -3.51 -8.45
N ALA A 94 -0.35 -3.73 -9.13
CA ALA A 94 -0.97 -5.06 -9.22
C ALA A 94 -0.04 -6.11 -9.85
N ARG A 95 0.70 -5.73 -10.90
CA ARG A 95 1.68 -6.61 -11.55
C ARG A 95 2.88 -6.90 -10.63
N VAL A 96 3.42 -5.88 -9.99
CA VAL A 96 4.56 -6.01 -9.05
C VAL A 96 4.17 -6.90 -7.86
N TRP A 97 2.96 -6.73 -7.32
CA TRP A 97 2.45 -7.58 -6.25
C TRP A 97 2.38 -9.05 -6.65
N LYS A 98 1.89 -9.35 -7.86
CA LYS A 98 1.83 -10.73 -8.37
C LYS A 98 3.22 -11.39 -8.43
N ILE A 99 4.26 -10.62 -8.71
CA ILE A 99 5.64 -11.11 -8.74
C ILE A 99 6.17 -11.29 -7.31
N HIS A 100 6.01 -10.28 -6.45
CA HIS A 100 6.45 -10.35 -5.04
C HIS A 100 5.79 -11.50 -4.29
N ALA A 101 4.49 -11.70 -4.50
CA ALA A 101 3.73 -12.79 -3.91
C ALA A 101 4.21 -14.18 -4.31
N ARG A 102 4.93 -14.32 -5.43
CA ARG A 102 5.54 -15.60 -5.85
C ARG A 102 6.94 -15.80 -5.29
N LEU A 103 7.67 -14.71 -5.06
CA LEU A 103 9.04 -14.73 -4.53
C LEU A 103 9.10 -14.83 -3.01
N LEU A 104 8.05 -14.40 -2.31
CA LEU A 104 7.98 -14.49 -0.86
C LEU A 104 7.94 -15.95 -0.39
N ASN A 105 8.82 -16.33 0.54
CA ASN A 105 8.70 -17.58 1.27
C ASN A 105 7.58 -17.44 2.31
N TRP A 106 6.40 -17.91 1.92
CA TRP A 106 5.20 -17.79 2.75
C TRP A 106 5.26 -18.60 4.04
N ASP A 107 6.05 -19.67 4.08
CA ASP A 107 6.21 -20.48 5.28
C ASP A 107 6.98 -19.67 6.34
N LYS A 108 8.04 -18.94 5.94
CA LYS A 108 8.73 -17.98 6.82
C LYS A 108 7.77 -16.88 7.31
N VAL A 109 6.92 -16.32 6.44
CA VAL A 109 5.94 -15.29 6.86
C VAL A 109 4.91 -15.87 7.84
N ARG A 110 4.50 -17.13 7.67
CA ARG A 110 3.59 -17.82 8.60
C ARG A 110 4.24 -18.03 9.97
N GLN A 111 5.50 -18.42 10.02
CA GLN A 111 6.28 -18.55 11.26
C GLN A 111 6.42 -17.19 11.97
N MET A 112 6.77 -16.12 11.23
CA MET A 112 6.83 -14.75 11.77
C MET A 112 5.48 -14.28 12.34
N ALA A 113 4.36 -14.61 11.68
CA ALA A 113 3.03 -14.26 12.17
C ALA A 113 2.62 -15.05 13.43
N ALA A 114 3.05 -16.31 13.53
CA ALA A 114 2.87 -17.16 14.70
C ALA A 114 3.71 -16.67 15.90
N GLY A 115 4.74 -15.86 15.65
CA GLY A 115 5.68 -15.39 16.67
C GLY A 115 6.81 -16.39 16.94
N GLU A 116 7.02 -17.34 16.02
CA GLU A 116 8.14 -18.27 16.07
C GLU A 116 9.40 -17.54 15.59
N THR A 117 10.50 -17.69 16.33
CA THR A 117 11.81 -17.19 15.90
C THR A 117 12.24 -17.97 14.67
N VAL A 118 12.34 -17.28 13.53
CA VAL A 118 12.86 -17.86 12.30
C VAL A 118 14.36 -18.04 12.47
N GLU A 119 14.76 -19.15 13.09
CA GLU A 119 16.16 -19.52 13.20
C GLU A 119 16.70 -19.90 11.82
N GLY A 120 17.57 -19.03 11.29
CA GLY A 120 18.63 -19.36 10.33
C GLY A 120 18.22 -20.12 9.06
N GLY A 121 18.06 -19.37 7.97
CA GLY A 121 18.23 -19.92 6.61
C GLY A 121 18.75 -18.86 5.69
#